data_AF-A0A238VKQ5-F1
#
_entry.id   AF-A0A238VKQ5-F1
#
_cell.length_a   1.000
_cell.length_b   1.000
_cell.length_c   1.000
_cell.angle_alpha   90.00
_cell.angle_beta   90.00
_cell.angle_gamma   90.00
#
_symmetry.space_group_name_H-M   'P 1'
#
loop_
_entity.id
_entity.type
_entity.pdbx_description
1 polymer ?
#
loop_
_entity_poly.entity_id
_entity_poly.type
_entity_poly.pdbx_seq_one_letter_code
_entity_poly.pdbx_strand_id
1 'polypeptide(L)' 'MAEKSGRTPTRPIRVPIPMWDAYGRVCRRLDTDRTPDLLDHMRARIREHGDEQDLLDLEAAERELAERRGRKGGRPPKEG' A
#
# COMPACT_ATOMS: atom_id res chain seq x y z
N MET A 1 -17.09 20.74 5.24
CA MET A 1 -16.02 20.34 4.29
C MET A 1 -15.02 19.53 5.10
N ALA A 2 -14.97 18.21 4.94
CA ALA A 2 -14.15 17.35 5.79
C ALA A 2 -12.68 17.38 5.35
N GLU A 3 -11.80 17.77 6.27
CA GLU A 3 -10.34 17.66 6.18
C GLU A 3 -9.94 16.28 5.62
N LYS A 4 -9.26 16.27 4.47
CA LYS A 4 -8.61 15.08 3.92
C LYS A 4 -7.38 14.77 4.77
N SER A 5 -7.63 14.17 5.94
CA SER A 5 -6.63 13.59 6.81
C SER A 5 -5.73 12.68 5.96
N GLY A 6 -4.42 12.93 5.94
CA GLY A 6 -3.42 12.28 5.07
C GLY A 6 -3.19 10.78 5.32
N ARG A 7 -4.20 10.04 5.75
CA ARG A 7 -4.20 8.59 5.89
C ARG A 7 -4.75 7.98 4.60
N THR A 8 -4.00 7.08 3.99
CA THR A 8 -4.55 6.23 2.93
C THR A 8 -5.75 5.49 3.51
N PRO A 9 -6.96 5.62 2.92
CA PRO A 9 -8.15 5.01 3.49
C PRO A 9 -7.96 3.50 3.57
N THR A 10 -8.15 2.94 4.76
CA THR A 10 -8.05 1.50 4.98
C THR A 10 -9.27 0.85 4.35
N ARG A 11 -9.10 0.14 3.23
CA ARG A 11 -10.15 -0.69 2.65
C ARG A 11 -10.18 -2.02 3.40
N PRO A 12 -11.26 -2.34 4.14
CA PRO A 12 -11.33 -3.59 4.88
C PRO A 12 -11.48 -4.75 3.91
N ILE A 13 -10.41 -5.52 3.72
CA ILE A 13 -10.47 -6.80 3.01
C ILE A 13 -11.06 -7.86 3.95
N ARG A 14 -12.06 -8.60 3.47
CA ARG A 14 -12.62 -9.75 4.20
C ARG A 14 -11.76 -10.96 3.88
N VAL A 15 -10.90 -11.35 4.82
CA VAL A 15 -9.99 -12.49 4.66
C VAL A 15 -10.20 -13.43 5.85
N PRO A 16 -10.35 -14.75 5.62
CA PRO A 16 -10.36 -15.71 6.71
C PRO A 16 -9.08 -15.60 7.55
N ILE A 17 -9.21 -15.58 8.88
CA ILE A 17 -8.10 -15.53 9.83
C ILE A 17 -6.99 -16.55 9.50
N PRO A 18 -7.27 -17.86 9.25
CA PRO A 18 -6.21 -18.81 8.96
C PRO A 18 -5.42 -18.48 7.69
N MET A 19 -6.07 -17.88 6.69
CA MET A 19 -5.43 -17.43 5.46
C MET A 19 -4.54 -16.22 5.72
N TRP A 20 -4.99 -15.26 6.54
CA TRP A 20 -4.20 -14.10 6.92
C TRP A 20 -2.94 -14.46 7.72
N ASP A 21 -3.05 -15.44 8.62
CA ASP A 21 -1.91 -15.95 9.38
C ASP A 21 -0.93 -16.72 8.50
N ALA A 22 -1.42 -17.56 7.58
CA ALA A 22 -0.57 -18.26 6.61
C ALA A 22 0.20 -17.27 5.74
N TYR A 23 -0.47 -16.26 5.20
CA TYR A 23 0.15 -15.19 4.41
C TYR A 23 1.21 -14.44 5.24
N GLY A 24 0.91 -14.12 6.50
CA GLY A 24 1.89 -13.51 7.40
C GLY A 24 3.14 -14.35 7.65
N ARG A 25 3.01 -15.68 7.73
CA ARG A 25 4.17 -16.58 7.85
C ARG A 25 5.01 -16.57 6.57
N VAL A 26 4.38 -16.49 5.40
CA VAL A 26 5.09 -16.37 4.12
C VAL A 26 5.84 -15.05 4.02
N CYS A 27 5.19 -13.92 4.32
CA CYS A 27 5.85 -12.61 4.31
C CYS A 27 7.08 -12.58 5.22
N ARG A 28 7.00 -13.17 6.43
CA ARG A 28 8.17 -13.30 7.33
C ARG A 28 9.29 -14.16 6.74
N ARG A 29 8.99 -15.21 5.99
CA ARG A 29 10.01 -16.06 5.34
C ARG A 29 10.71 -15.32 4.19
N LEU A 30 10.02 -14.37 3.58
CA LEU A 30 10.51 -13.54 2.49
C LEU A 30 11.11 -12.21 2.96
N ASP A 31 11.27 -12.03 4.28
CA ASP A 31 11.75 -10.79 4.90
C ASP A 31 10.98 -9.53 4.44
N THR A 32 9.66 -9.67 4.27
CA THR A 32 8.77 -8.59 3.81
C THR A 32 7.57 -8.42 4.74
N ASP A 33 6.97 -7.23 4.68
CA ASP A 33 5.71 -6.93 5.36
C ASP A 33 4.51 -7.27 4.47
N ARG A 34 3.39 -7.64 5.10
CA ARG A 34 2.14 -7.99 4.40
C ARG A 34 1.61 -6.86 3.52
N THR A 35 1.76 -5.61 3.97
CA THR A 35 1.24 -4.43 3.26
C THR A 35 2.01 -4.11 1.98
N PRO A 36 3.35 -3.96 1.98
CA PRO A 36 4.10 -3.75 0.74
C PRO A 36 3.99 -4.93 -0.21
N ASP A 37 3.97 -6.18 0.27
CA ASP A 37 3.77 -7.36 -0.57
C ASP A 37 2.39 -7.35 -1.26
N LEU A 38 1.32 -7.05 -0.51
CA LEU A 38 -0.02 -6.95 -1.07
C LEU A 38 -0.13 -5.80 -2.09
N LEU A 39 0.51 -4.66 -1.81
CA LEU A 39 0.55 -3.53 -2.75
C LEU A 39 1.33 -3.90 -4.01
N ASP A 40 2.45 -4.60 -3.89
CA ASP A 40 3.23 -5.05 -5.03
C ASP A 40 2.45 -6.05 -5.89
N HIS A 41 1.75 -6.99 -5.25
CA HIS A 41 0.86 -7.91 -5.93
C HIS A 41 -0.27 -7.19 -6.67
N MET A 42 -0.90 -6.17 -6.07
CA MET A 42 -1.90 -5.35 -6.74
C MET A 42 -1.32 -4.63 -7.97
N ARG A 43 -0.12 -4.06 -7.86
CA ARG A 43 0.57 -3.39 -8.98
C ARG A 43 0.87 -4.36 -10.11
N ALA A 44 1.40 -5.54 -9.78
CA ALA A 44 1.70 -6.57 -10.77
C ALA A 44 0.44 -6.99 -11.54
N ARG A 45 -0.67 -7.22 -10.84
CA ARG A 45 -1.95 -7.59 -11.46
C ARG A 45 -2.52 -6.51 -12.37
N ILE A 46 -2.42 -5.24 -11.97
CA ILE A 46 -2.87 -4.10 -12.81
C ILE A 46 -1.97 -3.95 -14.05
N ARG A 47 -0.65 -4.16 -13.92
CA ARG A 47 0.26 -4.11 -15.07
C ARG A 47 0.06 -5.27 -16.04
N GLU A 48 -0.30 -6.46 -15.53
CA GLU A 48 -0.47 -7.67 -16.32
C GLU A 48 -1.84 -7.75 -17.01
N HIS A 49 -2.89 -7.21 -16.38
CA HIS A 49 -4.27 -7.38 -16.85
C HIS A 49 -5.10 -6.09 -16.95
N GLY A 50 -4.55 -4.95 -16.53
CA GLY A 50 -5.28 -3.68 -16.53
C GLY A 50 -5.41 -3.09 -17.93
N ASP A 51 -6.52 -2.40 -18.15
CA ASP A 51 -6.75 -1.62 -19.37
C ASP A 51 -6.07 -0.24 -19.26
N GLU A 52 -6.15 0.57 -20.32
CA GLU A 52 -5.51 1.90 -20.37
C GLU A 52 -5.92 2.80 -19.17
N GLN A 53 -7.17 2.72 -18.74
CA GLN A 53 -7.66 3.44 -17.57
C GLN A 53 -7.06 2.92 -16.25
N ASP A 54 -6.92 1.60 -16.08
CA ASP A 54 -6.33 1.01 -14.87
C ASP A 54 -4.84 1.35 -14.73
N LEU A 55 -4.13 1.43 -15.85
CA LEU A 55 -2.73 1.86 -15.90
C LEU A 55 -2.59 3.34 -15.50
N LEU A 56 -3.49 4.21 -15.96
CA LEU A 56 -3.53 5.63 -15.56
C LEU A 56 -3.83 5.80 -14.07
N ASP A 57 -4.78 5.02 -13.55
CA ASP A 57 -5.13 5.03 -12.12
C ASP A 57 -3.99 4.48 -11.25
N LEU A 58 -3.27 3.46 -11.73
CA LEU A 58 -2.05 2.97 -11.09
C LEU A 58 -0.98 4.05 -11.04
N GLU A 59 -0.72 4.75 -12.15
CA GLU A 59 0.28 5.82 -12.19
C GLU A 59 -0.07 6.98 -11.24
N ALA A 60 -1.34 7.38 -11.19
CA ALA A 60 -1.82 8.39 -10.25
C ALA A 60 -1.62 7.95 -8.79
N ALA A 61 -1.91 6.68 -8.47
CA ALA A 61 -1.68 6.11 -7.14
C ALA A 61 -0.19 6.02 -6.78
N GLU A 62 0.69 5.67 -7.74
CA GLU A 62 2.13 5.64 -7.52
C GLU A 62 2.71 7.05 -7.28
N ARG A 63 2.24 8.07 -8.01
CA ARG A 63 2.62 9.47 -7.78
C ARG A 63 2.23 9.93 -6.37
N GLU A 64 0.99 9.68 -5.93
CA GLU A 64 0.56 10.07 -4.57
C GLU A 64 1.41 9.37 -3.49
N LEU A 65 1.73 8.08 -3.68
CA LEU A 65 2.58 7.32 -2.75
C LEU A 65 4.02 7.85 -2.75
N ALA A 66 4.57 8.23 -3.90
CA ALA A 66 5.90 8.81 -4.03
C ALA A 66 6.00 10.19 -3.37
N GLU A 67 5.02 11.07 -3.60
CA GLU A 67 4.94 12.39 -2.96
C GLU A 67 4.87 12.28 -1.43
N ARG A 68 4.19 11.25 -0.91
CA ARG A 68 4.13 10.99 0.54
C ARG A 68 5.42 10.37 1.09
N ARG A 69 6.10 9.50 0.34
CA ARG A 69 7.43 8.98 0.72
C ARG A 69 8.46 10.11 0.77
N GLY A 70 8.42 11.05 -0.17
CA GLY A 70 9.24 12.27 -0.15
C GLY A 70 8.99 13.13 1.10
N ARG A 71 7.75 13.21 1.58
CA ARG A 71 7.41 13.90 2.85
C ARG A 71 7.85 13.15 4.11
N LYS A 72 8.09 11.84 4.04
CA LYS A 72 8.62 11.02 5.15
C LYS A 72 10.15 10.96 5.19
N GLY A 73 10.85 11.92 4.56
CA GLY A 73 12.28 12.17 4.72
C GLY A 73 12.68 12.99 5.95
N GLY A 74 11.74 13.33 6.83
CA GLY A 74 12.03 14.01 8.08
C GLY A 74 10.93 13.77 9.10
N ARG A 75 11.13 12.80 9.99
CA ARG A 75 10.54 12.88 11.33
C ARG A 75 11.42 13.87 12.09
N PRO A 76 11.07 15.16 12.25
CA PRO A 76 11.71 15.92 13.31
C PRO A 76 11.42 15.18 14.63
N PRO A 77 12.45 14.90 15.46
CA PRO A 77 12.22 14.32 16.78
C PRO A 77 11.27 15.24 17.54
N LYS A 78 10.37 14.63 18.31
CA LYS A 78 9.43 15.34 19.18
C LYS A 78 10.28 16.06 20.23
N GLU A 79 10.43 17.38 20.13
CA GLU A 79 10.96 18.19 21.22
C GLU A 79 10.00 18.03 22.42
N GLY A 80 10.59 17.75 23.58
CA GLY A 80 9.91 17.56 24.85
C GLY A 80 9.46 18.86 25.47
#